data_AF-A0A3M1MZ87-F1
#
_entry.id   AF-A0A3M1MZ87-F1
#
_cell.length_a   1.000
_cell.length_b   1.000
_cell.length_c   1.000
_cell.angle_alpha   90.00
_cell.angle_beta   90.00
_cell.angle_gamma   90.00
#
_symmetry.space_group_name_H-M   'P 1'
#
loop_
_entity.id
_entity.type
_entity.pdbx_description
1 polymer ?
#
loop_
_entity_poly.entity_id
_entity_poly.type
_entity_poly.pdbx_seq_one_letter_code
_entity_poly.pdbx_strand_id
1 'polypeptide(L)' 'MSLLLLGIGLVLVFEGVPWFASPAAMRRFVLQLASLPDASLRVAGLCSMLAGLGLVWLVRG' A
#
# COMPACT_ATOMS: atom_id res chain seq x y z
N MET A 1 -15.84 15.69 -6.72
CA MET A 1 -16.18 14.87 -5.53
C MET A 1 -16.17 13.35 -5.78
N SER A 2 -16.35 12.85 -7.01
CA SER A 2 -16.39 11.40 -7.29
C SER A 2 -15.02 10.69 -7.21
N LEU A 3 -13.93 11.34 -7.66
CA LEU A 3 -12.60 10.72 -7.72
C LEU A 3 -12.01 10.41 -6.34
N LEU A 4 -12.27 11.25 -5.33
CA LEU A 4 -11.81 11.02 -3.96
C LEU A 4 -12.51 9.80 -3.35
N LEU A 5 -13.84 9.73 -3.47
CA LEU A 5 -14.63 8.61 -2.99
C LEU A 5 -14.26 7.31 -3.71
N LEU A 6 -14.01 7.37 -5.02
CA LEU A 6 -13.52 6.23 -5.79
C LEU A 6 -12.14 5.77 -5.31
N GLY A 7 -11.20 6.69 -5.12
CA GLY A 7 -9.87 6.39 -4.62
C GLY A 7 -9.90 5.75 -3.24
N ILE A 8 -10.70 6.30 -2.32
CA ILE A 8 -10.91 5.74 -0.98
C ILE A 8 -11.52 4.34 -1.07
N GLY A 9 -12.56 4.16 -1.89
CA GLY A 9 -13.20 2.86 -2.09
C GLY A 9 -12.23 1.79 -2.61
N LEU A 10 -11.38 2.14 -3.59
CA LEU A 10 -10.35 1.24 -4.11
C LEU A 10 -9.33 0.87 -3.02
N VAL A 11 -8.83 1.84 -2.25
CA VAL A 11 -7.90 1.56 -1.14
C VAL A 11 -8.52 0.60 -0.13
N LEU A 12 -9.79 0.79 0.24
CA LEU A 12 -10.47 -0.11 1.18
C LEU A 12 -10.61 -1.54 0.66
N VAL A 13 -10.93 -1.72 -0.64
CA VAL A 13 -11.00 -3.04 -1.25
C VAL A 13 -9.63 -3.69 -1.28
N PHE A 14 -8.60 -2.99 -1.75
CA PHE A 14 -7.25 -3.53 -1.86
C PHE A 14 -6.63 -3.85 -0.50
N GLU A 15 -6.84 -3.00 0.51
CA GLU A 15 -6.42 -3.26 1.89
C GLU A 15 -7.18 -4.45 2.49
N GLY A 16 -8.48 -4.58 2.22
CA GLY A 16 -9.32 -5.67 2.77
C GLY A 16 -9.03 -7.06 2.19
N VAL A 17 -8.59 -7.15 0.93
CA VAL A 17 -8.36 -8.43 0.25
C VAL A 17 -7.35 -9.33 0.98
N PRO A 18 -6.13 -8.87 1.35
CA PRO A 18 -5.18 -9.69 2.10
C PRO A 18 -5.73 -10.21 3.44
N TRP A 19 -6.45 -9.35 4.18
CA TRP A 19 -7.06 -9.72 5.45
C TRP A 19 -8.15 -10.78 5.30
N PHE A 20 -8.93 -10.71 4.23
CA PHE A 20 -9.99 -11.69 3.94
C PHE A 20 -9.43 -12.99 3.35
N ALA A 21 -8.53 -12.90 2.38
CA ALA A 21 -8.02 -14.06 1.64
C ALA A 21 -7.09 -14.93 2.49
N SER A 22 -6.21 -14.34 3.30
CA SER A 22 -5.34 -15.09 4.19
C SER A 22 -4.86 -14.24 5.38
N PRO A 23 -5.65 -14.16 6.46
CA PRO A 23 -5.26 -13.41 7.65
C PRO A 23 -3.97 -13.95 8.30
N ALA A 24 -3.69 -15.25 8.15
CA ALA A 24 -2.47 -15.86 8.65
C ALA A 24 -1.22 -15.37 7.89
N ALA A 25 -1.29 -15.26 6.56
CA ALA A 25 -0.19 -14.71 5.77
C ALA A 25 0.03 -13.23 6.09
N MET A 26 -1.05 -12.45 6.20
CA MET A 26 -0.97 -11.03 6.54
C MET A 26 -0.33 -10.79 7.91
N ARG A 27 -0.71 -11.58 8.94
CA ARG A 27 -0.08 -11.51 10.27
C ARG A 27 1.43 -11.79 10.22
N ARG A 28 1.85 -12.82 9.46
CA ARG A 28 3.27 -13.14 9.29
C ARG A 28 4.03 -12.00 8.60
N PHE A 29 3.43 -11.42 7.56
CA PHE A 29 4.00 -10.28 6.86
C PHE A 29 4.20 -9.07 7.77
N VAL A 30 3.19 -8.73 8.59
CA VAL A 30 3.31 -7.63 9.56
C VAL A 30 4.42 -7.89 10.59
N LEU A 31 4.55 -9.13 11.09
CA LEU A 31 5.63 -9.49 12.01
C LEU A 31 7.02 -9.37 11.37
N GLN A 32 7.14 -9.73 10.08
CA GLN A 32 8.38 -9.54 9.33
C GLN A 32 8.70 -8.05 9.17
N LEU A 33 7.72 -7.22 8.84
CA LEU A 33 7.91 -5.78 8.75
C LEU A 33 8.34 -5.17 10.09
N ALA A 34 7.77 -5.65 11.21
CA ALA A 34 8.13 -5.18 12.55
C ALA A 34 9.57 -5.51 12.96
N SER A 35 10.20 -6.50 12.30
CA SER A 35 11.62 -6.85 12.52
C SER A 35 12.60 -6.01 11.70
N LEU A 36 12.10 -5.20 10.74
CA LEU A 36 12.95 -4.36 9.92
C LEU A 36 13.31 -3.05 10.64
N PRO A 37 14.52 -2.50 10.44
CA PRO A 37 14.87 -1.18 10.94
C PRO A 37 14.00 -0.07 10.33
N ASP A 38 13.72 0.98 11.11
CA ASP A 38 12.92 2.14 10.66
C ASP A 38 13.48 2.82 9.42
N ALA A 39 14.79 2.81 9.23
CA ALA A 39 15.43 3.36 8.03
C ALA A 39 15.00 2.60 6.77
N SER A 40 14.94 1.27 6.83
CA SER A 40 14.53 0.42 5.71
C SER A 40 13.04 0.62 5.38
N LEU A 41 12.19 0.70 6.41
CA LEU A 41 10.76 0.97 6.23
C LEU A 41 10.51 2.35 5.59
N ARG A 42 11.26 3.38 6.01
CA ARG A 42 11.17 4.73 5.42
C ARG A 42 11.60 4.75 3.95
N VAL A 43 12.70 4.09 3.60
CA VAL A 43 13.15 4.02 2.20
C VAL A 43 12.16 3.25 1.35
N ALA A 44 11.64 2.11 1.82
CA ALA A 44 10.63 1.34 1.12
C ALA A 44 9.35 2.17 0.89
N GLY A 45 8.90 2.91 1.91
CA GLY A 45 7.76 3.82 1.82
C GLY A 45 8.00 4.98 0.84
N LEU A 46 9.20 5.58 0.84
CA LEU A 46 9.53 6.63 -0.11
C LEU A 46 9.53 6.11 -1.56
N CYS A 47 10.14 4.94 -1.79
CA CYS A 47 10.15 4.31 -3.10
C CYS A 47 8.72 3.99 -3.60
N SER A 48 7.83 3.49 -2.72
CA SER A 48 6.45 3.20 -3.09
C SER A 48 5.65 4.47 -3.39
N MET A 49 5.86 5.56 -2.63
CA MET A 49 5.25 6.86 -2.90
C MET A 49 5.70 7.42 -4.25
N LEU A 50 6.99 7.38 -4.56
CA LEU A 50 7.54 7.87 -5.83
C LEU A 50 7.06 7.03 -7.01
N ALA A 51 7.01 5.70 -6.87
CA ALA A 51 6.47 4.81 -7.89
C ALA A 51 4.99 5.10 -8.16
N GLY A 52 4.18 5.28 -7.11
CA GLY A 52 2.77 5.64 -7.22
C GLY A 52 2.58 7.00 -7.90
N LEU A 53 3.37 8.01 -7.52
CA LEU A 53 3.36 9.32 -8.16
C LEU A 53 3.72 9.23 -9.65
N GLY A 54 4.78 8.47 -9.99
CA GLY A 54 5.19 8.23 -11.36
C GLY A 54 4.12 7.55 -12.19
N LEU A 55 3.43 6.55 -11.64
CA LEU A 55 2.31 5.87 -12.31
C LEU A 55 1.14 6.84 -12.55
N VAL A 56 0.76 7.63 -11.56
CA VAL A 56 -0.30 8.64 -11.70
C VAL A 56 0.07 9.66 -12.78
N TRP A 57 1.33 10.08 -12.84
CA TRP A 57 1.81 11.00 -13.86
C TRP A 57 1.80 10.38 -15.26
N LEU A 58 2.20 9.10 -15.41
CA LEU A 58 2.15 8.39 -16.69
C LEU A 58 0.74 8.16 -17.23
N VAL A 59 -0.24 7.95 -16.35
CA VAL A 59 -1.63 7.65 -16.75
C VAL A 59 -2.45 8.93 -17.02
N ARG A 60 -2.10 10.05 -16.36
CA ARG A 60 -2.82 11.34 -16.50
C ARG A 60 -2.07 12.39 -17.33
N GLY A 61 -0.78 12.17 -17.58
CA GLY A 61 0.08 13.00 -18.42
C GLY A 61 -0.11 12.74 -19.90
#